data_AF-A0A1Z5R6E2-F1
#
_entry.id   AF-A0A1Z5R6E2-F1
#
_cell.length_a   1.000
_cell.length_b   1.000
_cell.length_c   1.000
_cell.angle_alpha   90.00
_cell.angle_beta   90.00
_cell.angle_gamma   90.00
#
_symmetry.space_group_name_H-M   'P 1'
#
loop_
_entity.id
_entity.type
_entity.pdbx_description
1 polymer ?
#
loop_
_entity_poly.entity_id
_entity_poly.type
_entity_poly.pdbx_seq_one_letter_code
_entity_poly.pdbx_strand_id
1 'polypeptide(L)'
;MLQQTRVPVVVGYYERWMARWPTVRSLAAATQEEVNEMWAGLGYYRRARFLLEGAKQIIEKGVFPRTASALREVRGIGDYTAGAIASIAFNEVVPVVDGNVVRVISRLYAIADNPKESSTVKRFWELAGQMVDPLRPGDFNQAMMELGATLCSKTKPGCSECAVSSHCQALALSHENASVQVTDFPRVVPKAKPRRDFAAVCVVQIAQGLEEEAPDAKDNSNLFLLIKRPEEGLLAGLWEFPLILVDEGKTDFQNRRKAMDKYLSKLLSFDVGQRSDVIFREDVGEHVHIFSHIRLTMHVELMIINLKDGVDRLCKKEADSTKLKLVNESSMESMGLTSGIRKVYNMVRAFKEKRLLVSEKGHVPTRKRTRRFKQ
;
A
#
# COMPACT_ATOMS: atom_id res chain seq x y z
N MET A 1 -3.66 7.41 10.36
CA MET A 1 -4.27 6.61 9.25
C MET A 1 -5.01 7.46 8.21
N LEU A 2 -5.76 8.51 8.59
CA LEU A 2 -6.58 9.29 7.66
C LEU A 2 -5.82 10.18 6.65
N GLN A 3 -4.51 10.37 6.81
CA GLN A 3 -3.69 11.13 5.86
C GLN A 3 -3.75 10.52 4.44
N GLN A 4 -4.49 11.12 3.51
CA GLN A 4 -4.69 10.59 2.15
C GLN A 4 -5.41 9.22 2.10
N THR A 5 -6.21 8.88 3.11
CA THR A 5 -7.03 7.66 3.13
C THR A 5 -8.44 8.00 3.59
N ARG A 6 -9.47 7.50 2.90
CA ARG A 6 -10.88 7.82 3.22
C ARG A 6 -11.33 7.12 4.51
N VAL A 7 -12.24 7.76 5.25
CA VAL A 7 -12.77 7.25 6.53
C VAL A 7 -13.28 5.81 6.44
N PRO A 8 -14.15 5.41 5.49
CA PRO A 8 -14.69 4.04 5.46
C PRO A 8 -13.63 2.95 5.29
N VAL A 9 -12.51 3.29 4.64
CA VAL A 9 -11.37 2.37 4.48
C VAL A 9 -10.61 2.24 5.80
N VAL A 10 -10.51 3.32 6.58
CA VAL A 10 -9.70 3.37 7.81
C VAL A 10 -10.38 2.69 9.00
N VAL A 11 -11.71 2.74 9.11
CA VAL A 11 -12.45 2.24 10.30
C VAL A 11 -11.97 0.85 10.75
N GLY A 12 -12.06 -0.16 9.88
CA GLY A 12 -11.67 -1.52 10.25
C GLY A 12 -10.17 -1.69 10.52
N TYR A 13 -9.30 -0.85 9.96
CA TYR A 13 -7.87 -0.88 10.31
C TYR A 13 -7.62 -0.25 11.66
N TYR A 14 -8.30 0.86 11.96
CA TYR A 14 -8.18 1.54 13.25
C TYR A 14 -8.65 0.64 14.39
N GLU A 15 -9.78 -0.04 14.23
CA GLU A 15 -10.30 -0.98 15.24
C GLU A 15 -9.29 -2.11 15.54
N ARG A 16 -8.80 -2.79 14.49
CA ARG A 16 -7.79 -3.85 14.66
C ARG A 16 -6.48 -3.32 15.25
N TRP A 17 -6.05 -2.13 14.83
CA TRP A 17 -4.84 -1.49 15.34
C TRP A 17 -4.95 -1.17 16.81
N MET A 18 -6.05 -0.56 17.24
CA MET A 18 -6.28 -0.21 18.64
C MET A 18 -6.49 -1.45 19.52
N ALA A 19 -7.08 -2.52 19.00
CA ALA A 19 -7.16 -3.80 19.69
C ALA A 19 -5.78 -4.42 19.94
N ARG A 20 -4.85 -4.32 18.97
CA ARG A 20 -3.49 -4.84 19.10
C ARG A 20 -2.58 -3.95 19.95
N TRP A 21 -2.65 -2.63 19.74
CA TRP A 21 -1.82 -1.64 20.42
C TRP A 21 -2.69 -0.52 21.01
N PRO A 22 -3.30 -0.75 22.18
CA PRO A 22 -4.21 0.21 22.81
C PRO A 22 -3.49 1.45 23.35
N THR A 23 -2.16 1.40 23.52
CA THR A 23 -1.37 2.50 24.08
C THR A 23 -0.14 2.81 23.22
N VAL A 24 0.36 4.05 23.33
CA VAL A 24 1.64 4.46 22.71
C VAL A 24 2.78 3.54 23.15
N ARG A 25 2.80 3.13 24.42
CA ARG A 25 3.80 2.20 24.96
C ARG A 25 3.74 0.84 24.28
N SER A 26 2.54 0.26 24.11
CA SER A 26 2.37 -1.02 23.42
C SER A 26 2.82 -0.95 21.96
N LEU A 27 2.56 0.17 21.28
CA LEU A 27 3.04 0.37 19.91
C LEU A 27 4.57 0.53 19.87
N ALA A 28 5.16 1.28 20.79
CA ALA A 28 6.61 1.51 20.83
C ALA A 28 7.41 0.21 21.03
N ALA A 29 6.82 -0.80 21.69
CA ALA A 29 7.40 -2.12 21.87
C ALA A 29 7.30 -3.02 20.62
N ALA A 30 6.50 -2.63 19.61
CA ALA A 30 6.30 -3.43 18.41
C ALA A 30 7.51 -3.41 17.48
N THR A 31 7.64 -4.48 16.69
CA THR A 31 8.58 -4.54 15.58
C THR A 31 8.05 -3.81 14.35
N GLN A 32 8.96 -3.37 13.46
CA GLN A 32 8.58 -2.76 12.19
C GLN A 32 7.76 -3.73 11.32
N GLU A 33 8.03 -5.03 11.42
CA GLU A 33 7.36 -6.06 10.66
C GLU A 33 5.90 -6.23 11.09
N GLU A 34 5.63 -6.35 12.40
CA GLU A 34 4.26 -6.39 12.92
C GLU A 34 3.47 -5.12 12.51
N VAL A 35 4.10 -3.95 12.58
CA VAL A 35 3.49 -2.68 12.17
C VAL A 35 3.17 -2.68 10.67
N ASN A 36 4.08 -3.17 9.83
CA ASN A 36 3.86 -3.28 8.39
C ASN A 36 2.72 -4.25 8.08
N GLU A 37 2.63 -5.36 8.80
CA GLU A 37 1.57 -6.36 8.64
C GLU A 37 0.20 -5.77 8.98
N MET A 38 0.08 -5.09 10.12
CA MET A 38 -1.16 -4.43 10.54
C MET A 38 -1.57 -3.26 9.63
N TRP A 39 -0.61 -2.65 8.93
CA TRP A 39 -0.83 -1.57 7.98
C TRP A 39 -1.07 -2.04 6.54
N ALA A 40 -0.94 -3.34 6.28
CA ALA A 40 -0.97 -3.91 4.95
C ALA A 40 -2.28 -3.61 4.23
N GLY A 41 -2.18 -2.92 3.08
CA GLY A 41 -3.34 -2.50 2.29
C GLY A 41 -3.76 -1.03 2.46
N LEU A 42 -3.33 -0.33 3.51
CA LEU A 42 -3.58 1.12 3.67
C LEU A 42 -2.72 2.00 2.76
N GLY A 43 -1.62 1.45 2.23
CA GLY A 43 -0.64 2.18 1.42
C GLY A 43 0.15 3.22 2.22
N TYR A 44 1.10 3.87 1.56
CA TYR A 44 2.00 4.89 2.17
C TYR A 44 2.63 4.39 3.49
N TYR A 45 3.30 3.24 3.45
CA TYR A 45 3.86 2.54 4.61
C TYR A 45 4.86 3.36 5.42
N ARG A 46 5.47 4.39 4.82
CA ARG A 46 6.28 5.38 5.55
C ARG A 46 5.52 5.99 6.74
N ARG A 47 4.19 6.16 6.63
CA ARG A 47 3.35 6.64 7.74
C ARG A 47 3.37 5.69 8.93
N ALA A 48 3.28 4.37 8.69
CA ALA A 48 3.30 3.35 9.74
C ALA A 48 4.66 3.32 10.45
N ARG A 49 5.75 3.31 9.66
CA ARG A 49 7.11 3.41 10.17
C ARG A 49 7.34 4.66 11.02
N PHE A 50 6.97 5.84 10.50
CA PHE A 50 7.14 7.08 11.25
C PHE A 50 6.27 7.14 12.50
N LEU A 51 5.08 6.53 12.48
CA LEU A 51 4.24 6.42 13.68
C LEU A 51 4.90 5.55 14.75
N LEU A 52 5.55 4.43 14.37
CA LEU A 52 6.34 3.60 15.29
C LEU A 52 7.55 4.36 15.82
N GLU A 53 8.33 5.02 14.95
CA GLU A 53 9.48 5.87 15.33
C GLU A 53 9.05 6.98 16.30
N GLY A 54 7.94 7.67 16.00
CA GLY A 54 7.38 8.72 16.86
C GLY A 54 6.89 8.19 18.20
N ALA A 55 6.26 7.00 18.23
CA ALA A 55 5.85 6.36 19.48
C ALA A 55 7.07 6.01 20.36
N LYS A 56 8.15 5.49 19.76
CA LYS A 56 9.41 5.22 20.47
C LYS A 56 10.02 6.51 21.03
N GLN A 57 10.08 7.56 20.21
CA GLN A 57 10.59 8.89 20.61
C GLN A 57 9.80 9.47 21.79
N ILE A 58 8.47 9.33 21.81
CA ILE A 58 7.62 9.80 22.92
C ILE A 58 7.89 9.02 24.20
N ILE A 59 8.04 7.69 24.11
CA ILE A 59 8.33 6.84 25.28
C ILE A 59 9.71 7.14 25.85
N GLU A 60 10.70 7.37 25.00
CA GLU A 60 12.05 7.76 25.41
C GLU A 60 12.07 9.12 26.13
N LYS A 61 11.32 10.10 25.63
CA LYS A 61 11.15 11.41 26.30
C LYS A 61 10.35 11.35 27.61
N GLY A 62 9.61 10.28 27.86
CA GLY A 62 8.85 10.05 29.10
C GLY A 62 7.56 10.87 29.27
N VAL A 63 7.36 11.93 28.50
CA VAL A 63 6.16 12.80 28.55
C VAL A 63 5.54 12.92 27.17
N PHE A 64 4.22 12.73 27.08
CA PHE A 64 3.48 12.93 25.83
C PHE A 64 3.32 14.43 25.53
N PRO A 65 3.76 14.93 24.36
CA PRO A 65 3.67 16.35 24.01
C PRO A 65 2.21 16.79 23.83
N ARG A 66 1.83 17.90 24.46
CA ARG A 66 0.45 18.40 24.47
C ARG A 66 0.20 19.65 23.63
N THR A 67 1.26 20.26 23.10
CA THR A 67 1.17 21.44 22.24
C THR A 67 1.52 21.10 20.80
N ALA A 68 0.95 21.81 19.83
CA ALA A 68 1.23 21.67 18.42
C ALA A 68 2.72 21.94 18.12
N SER A 69 3.35 22.88 18.82
CA SER A 69 4.79 23.13 18.71
C SER A 69 5.61 21.89 19.08
N ALA A 70 5.36 21.29 20.24
CA ALA A 70 6.08 20.10 20.69
C ALA A 70 5.73 18.84 19.87
N LEU A 71 4.49 18.72 19.42
CA LEU A 71 4.03 17.61 18.57
C LEU A 71 4.76 17.60 17.23
N ARG A 72 5.06 18.76 16.62
CA ARG A 72 5.83 18.84 15.35
C ARG A 72 7.24 18.28 15.44
N GLU A 73 7.83 18.21 16.63
CA GLU A 73 9.15 17.63 16.83
C GLU A 73 9.12 16.09 16.80
N VAL A 74 7.94 15.49 16.90
CA VAL A 74 7.78 14.03 16.86
C VAL A 74 7.83 13.56 15.42
N ARG A 75 8.63 12.53 15.18
CA ARG A 75 8.76 11.90 13.87
C ARG A 75 7.40 11.51 13.30
N GLY A 76 7.12 11.94 12.07
CA GLY A 76 5.87 11.64 11.37
C GLY A 76 4.71 12.60 11.64
N ILE A 77 4.87 13.55 12.56
CA ILE A 77 3.87 14.57 12.85
C ILE A 77 4.22 15.88 12.13
N GLY A 78 3.47 16.19 11.07
CA GLY A 78 3.51 17.50 10.42
C GLY A 78 2.43 18.45 10.94
N ASP A 79 2.37 19.67 10.39
CA ASP A 79 1.47 20.75 10.86
C ASP A 79 0.02 20.32 11.04
N TYR A 80 -0.55 19.66 10.02
CA TYR A 80 -1.92 19.13 10.07
C TYR A 80 -2.14 18.18 11.27
N THR A 81 -1.22 17.24 11.47
CA THR A 81 -1.36 16.21 12.52
C THR A 81 -1.10 16.80 13.90
N ALA A 82 -0.15 17.73 14.01
CA ALA A 82 0.10 18.46 15.24
C ALA A 82 -1.13 19.27 15.66
N GLY A 83 -1.69 20.09 14.76
CA GLY A 83 -2.90 20.86 15.04
C GLY A 83 -4.09 19.98 15.39
N ALA A 84 -4.27 18.86 14.67
CA ALA A 84 -5.38 17.95 14.93
C ALA A 84 -5.29 17.30 16.31
N ILE A 85 -4.12 16.76 16.68
CA ILE A 85 -3.94 16.16 18.01
C ILE A 85 -4.06 17.23 19.10
N ALA A 86 -3.39 18.37 18.94
CA ALA A 86 -3.38 19.44 19.94
C ALA A 86 -4.78 20.01 20.22
N SER A 87 -5.54 20.30 19.17
CA SER A 87 -6.89 20.86 19.33
C SER A 87 -7.90 19.82 19.82
N ILE A 88 -7.89 18.60 19.28
CA ILE A 88 -8.88 17.56 19.61
C ILE A 88 -8.61 16.93 20.99
N ALA A 89 -7.36 16.60 21.30
CA ALA A 89 -7.04 15.88 22.53
C ALA A 89 -6.68 16.80 23.70
N PHE A 90 -6.20 18.02 23.43
CA PHE A 90 -5.67 18.92 24.45
C PHE A 90 -6.27 20.32 24.44
N ASN A 91 -7.30 20.57 23.62
CA ASN A 91 -8.00 21.86 23.52
C ASN A 91 -7.09 23.06 23.23
N GLU A 92 -5.94 22.86 22.58
CA GLU A 92 -5.12 23.98 22.13
C GLU A 92 -5.83 24.70 20.97
N VAL A 93 -5.93 26.03 21.06
CA VAL A 93 -6.55 26.87 20.03
C VAL A 93 -5.60 27.04 18.86
N VAL A 94 -5.55 26.02 18.00
CA VAL A 94 -4.72 25.98 16.80
C VAL A 94 -5.50 25.48 15.58
N PRO A 95 -5.24 26.00 14.39
CA PRO A 95 -5.94 25.58 13.17
C PRO A 95 -5.51 24.20 12.71
N VAL A 96 -6.40 23.59 11.94
CA VAL A 96 -6.12 22.37 11.16
C VAL A 96 -6.52 22.62 9.71
N VAL A 97 -5.57 22.41 8.79
CA VAL A 97 -5.81 22.61 7.36
C VAL A 97 -5.52 21.33 6.59
N ASP A 98 -6.56 20.71 6.04
CA ASP A 98 -6.48 19.62 5.08
C ASP A 98 -7.14 20.00 3.74
N GLY A 99 -7.23 19.06 2.79
CA GLY A 99 -7.89 19.31 1.51
C GLY A 99 -9.40 19.60 1.62
N ASN A 100 -10.06 19.21 2.71
CA ASN A 100 -11.45 19.53 2.98
C ASN A 100 -11.59 20.96 3.49
N VAL A 101 -10.80 21.34 4.49
CA VAL A 101 -10.76 22.69 5.05
C VAL A 101 -10.34 23.71 4.01
N VAL A 102 -9.30 23.43 3.20
CA VAL A 102 -8.91 24.29 2.07
C VAL A 102 -10.10 24.55 1.16
N ARG A 103 -10.85 23.51 0.79
CA ARG A 103 -12.01 23.65 -0.10
C ARG A 103 -13.13 24.48 0.53
N VAL A 104 -13.42 24.26 1.80
CA VAL A 104 -14.43 25.03 2.54
C VAL A 104 -14.02 26.50 2.60
N ILE A 105 -12.80 26.81 3.05
CA ILE A 105 -12.31 28.19 3.17
C ILE A 105 -12.25 28.86 1.79
N SER A 106 -11.80 28.16 0.75
CA SER A 106 -11.79 28.70 -0.61
C SER A 106 -13.17 29.13 -1.09
N ARG A 107 -14.23 28.38 -0.73
CA ARG A 107 -15.59 28.72 -1.13
C ARG A 107 -16.19 29.82 -0.26
N LEU A 108 -15.92 29.78 1.05
CA LEU A 108 -16.37 30.83 1.97
C LEU A 108 -15.83 32.20 1.58
N TYR A 109 -14.57 32.28 1.17
CA TYR A 109 -13.87 33.53 0.84
C TYR A 109 -13.64 33.75 -0.67
N ALA A 110 -14.29 32.95 -1.53
CA ALA A 110 -14.13 33.00 -2.99
C ALA A 110 -12.64 33.06 -3.45
N ILE A 111 -11.78 32.23 -2.85
CA ILE A 111 -10.34 32.15 -3.18
C ILE A 111 -10.14 31.17 -4.34
N ALA A 112 -9.94 31.70 -5.55
CA ALA A 112 -9.69 30.93 -6.77
C ALA A 112 -8.20 30.63 -7.02
N ASP A 113 -7.34 30.90 -6.05
CA ASP A 113 -5.89 30.67 -6.17
C ASP A 113 -5.55 29.17 -6.27
N ASN A 114 -4.34 28.87 -6.73
CA ASN A 114 -3.80 27.52 -6.73
C ASN A 114 -3.53 27.06 -5.28
N PRO A 115 -4.25 26.05 -4.76
CA PRO A 115 -4.14 25.66 -3.36
C PRO A 115 -2.82 24.97 -2.98
N LYS A 116 -1.90 24.80 -3.94
CA LYS A 116 -0.57 24.22 -3.72
C LYS A 116 0.55 25.25 -3.70
N GLU A 117 0.27 26.50 -4.06
CA GLU A 117 1.25 27.59 -3.97
C GLU A 117 1.53 27.94 -2.51
N SER A 118 2.79 28.20 -2.18
CA SER A 118 3.22 28.42 -0.79
C SER A 118 2.53 29.61 -0.14
N SER A 119 2.37 30.71 -0.87
CA SER A 119 1.63 31.91 -0.44
C SER A 119 0.16 31.58 -0.14
N THR A 120 -0.50 30.85 -1.03
CA THR A 120 -1.90 30.43 -0.87
C THR A 120 -2.08 29.48 0.31
N VAL A 121 -1.16 28.52 0.49
CA VAL A 121 -1.16 27.62 1.65
C VAL A 121 -1.05 28.43 2.94
N LYS A 122 -0.12 29.39 3.01
CA LYS A 122 0.04 30.26 4.17
C LYS A 122 -1.25 31.04 4.48
N ARG A 123 -1.89 31.60 3.45
CA ARG A 123 -3.18 32.30 3.57
C ARG A 123 -4.28 31.40 4.14
N PHE A 124 -4.38 30.13 3.72
CA PHE A 124 -5.36 29.21 4.29
C PHE A 124 -5.10 28.90 5.77
N TRP A 125 -3.85 28.77 6.18
CA TRP A 125 -3.49 28.59 7.59
C TRP A 125 -3.83 29.81 8.43
N GLU A 126 -3.56 31.02 7.93
CA GLU A 126 -3.92 32.27 8.60
C GLU A 126 -5.44 32.41 8.77
N LEU A 127 -6.21 32.19 7.70
CA LEU A 127 -7.68 32.24 7.74
C LEU A 127 -8.25 31.19 8.68
N ALA A 128 -7.77 29.94 8.59
CA ALA A 128 -8.20 28.89 9.50
C ALA A 128 -7.93 29.28 10.96
N GLY A 129 -6.76 29.85 11.25
CA GLY A 129 -6.37 30.31 12.59
C GLY A 129 -7.29 31.40 13.15
N GLN A 130 -7.77 32.30 12.29
CA GLN A 130 -8.73 33.35 12.68
C GLN A 130 -10.13 32.80 12.98
N MET A 131 -10.48 31.62 12.45
CA MET A 131 -11.81 31.04 12.57
C MET A 131 -11.95 30.06 13.74
N VAL A 132 -10.84 29.53 14.28
CA VAL A 132 -10.89 28.49 15.32
C VAL A 132 -11.65 29.00 16.55
N ASP A 133 -12.67 28.26 16.96
CA ASP A 133 -13.39 28.56 18.19
C ASP A 133 -12.47 28.43 19.42
N PRO A 134 -12.34 29.47 20.25
CA PRO A 134 -11.41 29.47 21.39
C PRO A 134 -11.87 28.57 22.55
N LEU A 135 -13.14 28.17 22.59
CA LEU A 135 -13.70 27.33 23.66
C LEU A 135 -13.72 25.85 23.27
N ARG A 136 -13.90 25.55 21.99
CA ARG A 136 -14.05 24.20 21.43
C ARG A 136 -13.23 24.02 20.14
N PRO A 137 -11.90 24.23 20.18
CA PRO A 137 -11.06 24.24 18.98
C PRO A 137 -11.05 22.86 18.28
N GLY A 138 -11.07 21.77 19.05
CA GLY A 138 -11.16 20.41 18.52
C GLY A 138 -12.44 20.16 17.72
N ASP A 139 -13.60 20.47 18.31
CA ASP A 139 -14.89 20.32 17.66
C ASP A 139 -15.02 21.22 16.43
N PHE A 140 -14.52 22.46 16.50
CA PHE A 140 -14.52 23.38 15.37
C PHE A 140 -13.70 22.83 14.19
N ASN A 141 -12.48 22.37 14.45
CA ASN A 141 -11.62 21.78 13.43
C ASN A 141 -12.27 20.52 12.82
N GLN A 142 -12.87 19.66 13.64
CA GLN A 142 -13.61 18.48 13.17
C GLN A 142 -14.84 18.87 12.34
N ALA A 143 -15.59 19.89 12.75
CA ALA A 143 -16.75 20.39 12.00
C ALA A 143 -16.35 20.94 10.63
N MET A 144 -15.23 21.67 10.52
CA MET A 144 -14.71 22.17 9.25
C MET A 144 -14.27 21.03 8.32
N MET A 145 -13.59 20.01 8.85
CA MET A 145 -13.22 18.81 8.10
C MET A 145 -14.46 18.04 7.62
N GLU A 146 -15.43 17.84 8.52
CA GLU A 146 -16.66 17.09 8.26
C GLU A 146 -17.54 17.81 7.23
N LEU A 147 -17.73 19.13 7.38
CA LEU A 147 -18.46 19.97 6.42
C LEU A 147 -17.90 19.80 5.01
N GLY A 148 -16.57 19.84 4.86
CA GLY A 148 -15.94 19.57 3.58
C GLY A 148 -16.19 18.14 3.11
N ALA A 149 -16.06 17.15 3.99
CA ALA A 149 -16.14 15.74 3.64
C ALA A 149 -17.55 15.29 3.20
N THR A 150 -18.60 15.78 3.85
CA THR A 150 -19.98 15.26 3.72
C THR A 150 -20.88 16.15 2.87
N LEU A 151 -20.73 17.47 2.96
CA LEU A 151 -21.69 18.40 2.35
C LEU A 151 -21.06 19.30 1.30
N CYS A 152 -20.00 20.02 1.65
CA CYS A 152 -19.25 20.91 0.77
C CYS A 152 -18.30 20.08 -0.12
N SER A 153 -18.86 19.11 -0.85
CA SER A 153 -18.13 18.12 -1.64
C SER A 153 -17.46 18.74 -2.87
N LYS A 154 -16.51 18.00 -3.48
CA LYS A 154 -15.72 18.51 -4.61
C LYS A 154 -16.56 18.83 -5.85
N THR A 155 -17.53 17.99 -6.19
CA THR A 155 -18.24 18.04 -7.48
C THR A 155 -19.71 18.44 -7.37
N LYS A 156 -20.39 18.07 -6.28
CA LYS A 156 -21.81 18.37 -6.07
C LYS A 156 -22.02 18.81 -4.61
N PRO A 157 -21.67 20.05 -4.26
CA PRO A 157 -21.85 20.53 -2.89
C PRO A 157 -23.34 20.69 -2.56
N GLY A 158 -23.77 20.24 -1.38
CA GLY A 158 -25.13 20.41 -0.87
C GLY A 158 -25.36 21.81 -0.30
N CYS A 159 -25.23 22.84 -1.12
CA CYS A 159 -25.25 24.24 -0.66
C CYS A 159 -26.57 24.64 0.02
N SER A 160 -27.71 24.08 -0.42
CA SER A 160 -29.04 24.35 0.15
C SER A 160 -29.20 23.89 1.59
N GLU A 161 -28.47 22.85 2.00
CA GLU A 161 -28.51 22.26 3.35
C GLU A 161 -27.33 22.75 4.21
N CYS A 162 -26.46 23.61 3.67
CA CYS A 162 -25.26 24.06 4.34
C CYS A 162 -25.57 25.11 5.41
N ALA A 163 -25.28 24.78 6.66
CA ALA A 163 -25.50 25.64 7.83
C ALA A 163 -24.78 27.00 7.75
N VAL A 164 -23.74 27.11 6.93
CA VAL A 164 -22.95 28.34 6.73
C VAL A 164 -23.09 28.92 5.32
N SER A 165 -24.11 28.49 4.56
CA SER A 165 -24.36 28.94 3.18
C SER A 165 -24.52 30.46 3.05
N SER A 166 -25.16 31.11 4.02
CA SER A 166 -25.33 32.57 4.06
C SER A 166 -24.02 33.35 4.13
N HIS A 167 -22.93 32.71 4.56
CA HIS A 167 -21.59 33.29 4.66
C HIS A 167 -20.70 32.91 3.47
N CYS A 168 -21.22 32.13 2.51
CA CYS A 168 -20.42 31.58 1.42
C CYS A 168 -20.35 32.53 0.22
N GLN A 169 -19.22 33.23 0.06
CA GLN A 169 -19.02 34.18 -1.04
C GLN A 169 -19.09 33.50 -2.41
N ALA A 170 -18.54 32.29 -2.56
CA ALA A 170 -18.63 31.56 -3.82
C ALA A 170 -20.08 31.21 -4.20
N LEU A 171 -20.96 30.96 -3.22
CA LEU A 171 -22.38 30.72 -3.46
C LEU A 171 -23.08 32.02 -3.90
N ALA A 172 -22.83 33.12 -3.20
CA ALA A 172 -23.36 34.43 -3.57
C ALA A 172 -22.98 34.81 -5.02
N LEU A 173 -21.69 34.67 -5.37
CA LEU A 173 -21.19 34.91 -6.72
C LEU A 173 -21.87 34.01 -7.77
N SER A 174 -22.14 32.74 -7.44
CA SER A 174 -22.83 31.84 -8.38
C SER A 174 -24.29 32.19 -8.62
N HIS A 175 -24.95 32.84 -7.65
CA HIS A 175 -26.31 33.34 -7.82
C HIS A 175 -26.35 34.64 -8.64
N GLU A 176 -25.33 35.49 -8.50
CA GLU A 176 -25.19 36.74 -9.25
C GLU A 176 -24.75 36.52 -10.71
N ASN A 177 -23.94 35.49 -10.95
CA ASN A 177 -23.40 35.20 -12.28
C ASN A 177 -23.43 33.70 -12.59
N ALA A 178 -24.32 33.32 -13.51
CA ALA A 178 -24.50 31.94 -13.95
C ALA A 178 -23.26 31.28 -14.59
N SER A 179 -22.23 32.06 -14.95
CA SER A 179 -20.95 31.52 -15.46
C SER A 179 -19.97 31.11 -14.35
N VAL A 180 -20.23 31.49 -13.10
CA VAL A 180 -19.39 31.19 -11.93
C VAL A 180 -20.04 30.10 -11.12
N GLN A 181 -19.32 29.01 -10.87
CA GLN A 181 -19.80 27.90 -10.06
C GLN A 181 -19.05 27.85 -8.73
N VAL A 182 -19.74 27.42 -7.67
CA VAL A 182 -19.10 27.16 -6.36
C VAL A 182 -17.92 26.17 -6.49
N THR A 183 -17.98 25.28 -7.48
CA THR A 183 -16.92 24.30 -7.77
C THR A 183 -15.67 24.87 -8.41
N ASP A 184 -15.68 26.15 -8.82
CA ASP A 184 -14.51 26.84 -9.38
C ASP A 184 -13.50 27.22 -8.27
N PHE A 185 -13.93 27.12 -7.00
CA PHE A 185 -13.16 27.43 -5.81
C PHE A 185 -12.85 26.16 -5.00
N PRO A 186 -11.56 25.85 -4.70
CA PRO A 186 -10.36 26.45 -5.27
C PRO A 186 -10.14 26.01 -6.73
N ARG A 187 -9.23 26.71 -7.43
CA ARG A 187 -8.84 26.33 -8.79
C ARG A 187 -8.36 24.90 -8.85
N VAL A 188 -8.92 24.14 -9.80
CA VAL A 188 -8.50 22.77 -10.06
C VAL A 188 -7.13 22.77 -10.75
N VAL A 189 -6.13 22.26 -10.06
CA VAL A 189 -4.78 22.12 -10.60
C VAL A 189 -4.65 20.76 -11.31
N PRO A 190 -4.30 20.73 -12.60
CA PRO A 190 -4.03 19.48 -13.31
C PRO A 190 -2.97 18.66 -12.59
N LYS A 191 -3.18 17.34 -12.49
CA LYS A 191 -2.16 16.44 -11.94
C LYS A 191 -1.18 16.06 -13.06
N ALA A 192 0.11 16.06 -12.75
CA ALA A 192 1.13 15.50 -13.62
C ALA A 192 0.81 14.03 -13.91
N LYS A 193 1.08 13.59 -15.14
CA LYS A 193 0.91 12.17 -15.52
C LYS A 193 1.91 11.32 -14.73
N PRO A 194 1.49 10.18 -14.15
CA PRO A 194 2.41 9.26 -13.49
C PRO A 194 3.50 8.78 -14.46
N ARG A 195 4.73 8.60 -13.95
CA ARG A 195 5.82 7.97 -14.70
C ARG A 195 5.44 6.52 -15.03
N ARG A 196 5.79 6.04 -16.21
CA ARG A 196 5.55 4.64 -16.62
C ARG A 196 6.80 3.83 -16.34
N ASP A 197 6.68 2.83 -15.48
CA ASP A 197 7.77 1.91 -15.15
C ASP A 197 7.34 0.48 -15.53
N PHE A 198 8.30 -0.37 -15.86
CA PHE A 198 8.07 -1.76 -16.23
C PHE A 198 8.92 -2.66 -15.35
N ALA A 199 8.37 -3.80 -14.96
CA ALA A 199 9.06 -4.77 -14.13
C ALA A 199 8.85 -6.20 -14.64
N ALA A 200 9.89 -7.01 -14.54
CA ALA A 200 9.77 -8.47 -14.60
C ALA A 200 9.66 -8.99 -13.16
N VAL A 201 8.65 -9.82 -12.91
CA VAL A 201 8.34 -10.41 -11.61
C VAL A 201 8.35 -11.92 -11.75
N CYS A 202 9.13 -12.60 -10.92
CA CYS A 202 9.20 -14.05 -10.90
C CYS A 202 8.66 -14.59 -9.58
N VAL A 203 7.55 -15.30 -9.64
CA VAL A 203 7.04 -16.05 -8.49
C VAL A 203 7.75 -17.38 -8.46
N VAL A 204 8.72 -17.52 -7.54
CA VAL A 204 9.48 -18.75 -7.35
C VAL A 204 8.77 -19.61 -6.31
N GLN A 205 8.30 -20.77 -6.76
CA GLN A 205 7.74 -21.82 -5.91
C GLN A 205 8.76 -22.96 -5.79
N ILE A 206 8.99 -23.43 -4.58
CA ILE A 206 9.83 -24.58 -4.30
C ILE A 206 8.90 -25.75 -4.04
N ALA A 207 8.96 -26.75 -4.92
CA ALA A 207 8.34 -28.05 -4.68
C ALA A 207 9.24 -28.81 -3.70
N GLN A 208 8.73 -29.11 -2.51
CA GLN A 208 9.40 -30.05 -1.62
C GLN A 208 9.09 -31.47 -2.10
N GLY A 209 10.13 -32.30 -2.21
CA GLY A 209 9.99 -33.69 -2.61
C GLY A 209 9.16 -34.48 -1.59
N LEU A 210 8.47 -35.50 -2.07
CA LEU A 210 7.92 -36.58 -1.24
C LEU A 210 9.09 -37.36 -0.63
N GLU A 211 9.74 -36.84 0.40
CA GLU A 211 10.62 -37.67 1.22
C GLU A 211 9.73 -38.46 2.18
N GLU A 212 9.63 -39.75 1.90
CA GLU A 212 9.11 -40.75 2.83
C GLU A 212 9.91 -40.64 4.15
N GLU A 213 9.17 -40.62 5.27
CA GLU A 213 9.67 -40.84 6.64
C GLU A 213 10.35 -39.65 7.37
N ALA A 214 9.58 -38.59 7.63
CA ALA A 214 9.74 -37.78 8.85
C ALA A 214 8.40 -37.73 9.61
N PRO A 215 8.26 -38.33 10.82
CA PRO A 215 6.97 -38.52 11.48
C PRO A 215 6.25 -37.25 11.98
N ASP A 216 6.85 -36.06 11.84
CA ASP A 216 6.33 -34.81 12.43
C ASP A 216 6.22 -33.61 11.47
N ALA A 217 6.44 -33.78 10.16
CA ALA A 217 6.29 -32.69 9.19
C ALA A 217 4.82 -32.53 8.74
N LYS A 218 4.01 -31.83 9.53
CA LYS A 218 2.59 -31.54 9.26
C LYS A 218 2.31 -30.62 8.05
N ASP A 219 3.31 -30.23 7.26
CA ASP A 219 3.11 -29.26 6.19
C ASP A 219 4.02 -29.56 4.99
N ASN A 220 3.64 -30.56 4.18
CA ASN A 220 4.26 -30.89 2.89
C ASN A 220 3.84 -29.86 1.81
N SER A 221 3.78 -28.58 2.18
CA SER A 221 3.24 -27.52 1.32
C SER A 221 4.34 -26.84 0.52
N ASN A 222 3.97 -26.43 -0.69
CA ASN A 222 4.84 -25.66 -1.56
C ASN A 222 5.28 -24.37 -0.86
N LEU A 223 6.57 -24.07 -0.92
CA LEU A 223 7.13 -22.83 -0.38
C LEU A 223 7.26 -21.78 -1.48
N PHE A 224 7.03 -20.52 -1.13
CA PHE A 224 7.24 -19.37 -2.00
C PHE A 224 8.41 -18.54 -1.49
N LEU A 225 9.26 -18.08 -2.43
CA LEU A 225 10.36 -17.18 -2.12
C LEU A 225 9.91 -15.72 -2.14
N LEU A 226 10.12 -15.04 -1.02
CA LEU A 226 10.00 -13.60 -0.90
C LEU A 226 11.34 -12.96 -0.56
N ILE A 227 11.50 -11.72 -1.01
CA ILE A 227 12.66 -10.87 -0.76
C ILE A 227 12.19 -9.62 -0.02
N LYS A 228 12.96 -9.19 0.98
CA LYS A 228 12.73 -7.92 1.68
C LYS A 228 13.28 -6.77 0.85
N ARG A 229 12.44 -5.78 0.56
CA ARG A 229 12.86 -4.53 -0.08
C ARG A 229 13.84 -3.75 0.81
N PRO A 230 14.72 -2.91 0.23
CA PRO A 230 15.56 -2.01 1.00
C PRO A 230 14.75 -1.16 1.99
N GLU A 231 15.40 -0.69 3.06
CA GLU A 231 14.77 0.15 4.10
C GLU A 231 14.43 1.59 3.61
N GLU A 232 14.81 1.91 2.37
CA GLU A 232 14.53 3.19 1.73
C GLU A 232 13.86 3.03 0.36
N GLY A 233 13.26 4.12 -0.12
CA GLY A 233 12.59 4.17 -1.41
C GLY A 233 11.14 3.66 -1.40
N LEU A 234 10.69 3.20 -2.56
CA LEU A 234 9.32 2.74 -2.78
C LEU A 234 9.08 1.42 -2.03
N LEU A 235 8.00 1.36 -1.25
CA LEU A 235 7.59 0.17 -0.49
C LEU A 235 8.69 -0.39 0.44
N ALA A 236 9.48 0.52 1.03
CA ALA A 236 10.62 0.19 1.87
C ALA A 236 10.31 -0.82 2.99
N GLY A 237 11.19 -1.80 3.17
CA GLY A 237 11.12 -2.82 4.22
C GLY A 237 9.99 -3.86 4.06
N LEU A 238 9.24 -3.83 2.95
CA LEU A 238 8.16 -4.79 2.68
C LEU A 238 8.65 -6.01 1.91
N TRP A 239 7.94 -7.12 2.06
CA TRP A 239 8.20 -8.37 1.34
C TRP A 239 7.57 -8.34 -0.06
N GLU A 240 8.32 -8.84 -1.05
CA GLU A 240 7.89 -8.97 -2.44
C GLU A 240 8.43 -10.24 -3.08
N PHE A 241 7.85 -10.63 -4.22
CA PHE A 241 8.49 -11.63 -5.09
C PHE A 241 9.71 -11.01 -5.78
N PRO A 242 10.70 -11.84 -6.19
CA PRO A 242 11.79 -11.41 -7.06
C PRO A 242 11.32 -10.48 -8.19
N LEU A 243 11.78 -9.24 -8.15
CA LEU A 243 11.35 -8.16 -9.03
C LEU A 243 12.54 -7.36 -9.52
N ILE A 244 12.59 -7.11 -10.82
CA ILE A 244 13.57 -6.22 -11.45
C ILE A 244 12.87 -5.22 -12.37
N LEU A 245 13.35 -3.97 -12.38
CA LEU A 245 12.91 -2.99 -13.35
C LEU A 245 13.54 -3.29 -14.72
N VAL A 246 12.75 -3.10 -15.77
CA VAL A 246 13.16 -3.29 -17.16
C VAL A 246 12.81 -2.04 -17.97
N ASP A 247 13.61 -1.78 -19.01
CA ASP A 247 13.35 -0.67 -19.94
C ASP A 247 12.09 -0.98 -20.78
N GLU A 248 11.32 0.04 -21.17
CA GLU A 248 10.08 -0.12 -21.97
C GLU A 248 10.31 -0.95 -23.26
N GLY A 249 11.47 -0.77 -23.91
CA GLY A 249 11.86 -1.52 -25.12
C GLY A 249 12.40 -2.93 -24.88
N LYS A 250 12.49 -3.41 -23.64
CA LYS A 250 13.02 -4.74 -23.26
C LYS A 250 12.01 -5.54 -22.44
N THR A 251 10.72 -5.33 -22.70
CA THR A 251 9.59 -5.96 -22.00
C THR A 251 9.19 -7.31 -22.59
N ASP A 252 9.83 -7.75 -23.68
CA ASP A 252 9.61 -9.06 -24.26
C ASP A 252 10.10 -10.18 -23.34
N PHE A 253 9.51 -11.35 -23.54
CA PHE A 253 9.75 -12.53 -22.71
C PHE A 253 11.23 -12.92 -22.59
N GLN A 254 12.00 -12.85 -23.68
CA GLN A 254 13.41 -13.29 -23.69
C GLN A 254 14.29 -12.35 -22.86
N ASN A 255 14.14 -11.03 -23.06
CA ASN A 255 14.91 -10.05 -22.31
C ASN A 255 14.56 -10.07 -20.81
N ARG A 256 13.27 -10.15 -20.47
CA ARG A 256 12.81 -10.26 -19.07
C ARG A 256 13.40 -11.49 -18.40
N ARG A 257 13.32 -12.66 -19.06
CA ARG A 257 13.85 -13.93 -18.54
C ARG A 257 15.35 -13.86 -18.30
N LYS A 258 16.12 -13.39 -19.29
CA LYS A 258 17.58 -13.21 -19.16
C LYS A 258 17.97 -12.30 -18.00
N ALA A 259 17.24 -11.20 -17.82
CA ALA A 259 17.51 -10.27 -16.73
C ALA A 259 17.15 -10.88 -15.36
N MET A 260 16.03 -11.63 -15.28
CA MET A 260 15.62 -12.34 -14.07
C MET A 260 16.60 -13.46 -13.70
N ASP A 261 17.12 -14.21 -14.69
CA ASP A 261 18.10 -15.28 -14.44
C ASP A 261 19.38 -14.70 -13.84
N LYS A 262 19.88 -13.61 -14.41
CA LYS A 262 21.04 -12.90 -13.86
C LYS A 262 20.77 -12.40 -12.43
N TYR A 263 19.56 -11.99 -12.12
CA TYR A 263 19.18 -11.53 -10.78
C TYR A 263 19.11 -12.70 -9.80
N LEU A 264 18.42 -13.78 -10.17
CA LEU A 264 18.24 -14.96 -9.33
C LEU A 264 19.53 -15.73 -9.13
N SER A 265 20.41 -15.89 -10.12
CA SER A 265 21.72 -16.53 -9.92
C SER A 265 22.67 -15.72 -9.02
N LYS A 266 22.42 -14.41 -8.85
CA LYS A 266 23.14 -13.59 -7.85
C LYS A 266 22.54 -13.72 -6.46
N LEU A 267 21.22 -13.86 -6.40
CA LEU A 267 20.47 -13.94 -5.16
C LEU A 267 20.55 -15.33 -4.52
N LEU A 268 20.36 -16.35 -5.34
CA LEU A 268 20.34 -17.76 -5.01
C LEU A 268 21.69 -18.32 -5.44
N SER A 269 22.40 -19.00 -4.54
CA SER A 269 23.75 -19.50 -4.79
C SER A 269 23.81 -20.71 -5.76
N PHE A 270 22.85 -20.85 -6.66
CA PHE A 270 22.81 -21.86 -7.72
C PHE A 270 22.49 -21.20 -9.06
N ASP A 271 23.01 -21.78 -10.14
CA ASP A 271 22.79 -21.24 -11.48
C ASP A 271 21.44 -21.70 -12.01
N VAL A 272 20.48 -20.78 -12.07
CA VAL A 272 19.15 -21.01 -12.69
C VAL A 272 19.28 -21.43 -14.16
N GLY A 273 20.41 -21.13 -14.81
CA GLY A 273 20.74 -21.58 -16.16
C GLY A 273 21.01 -23.09 -16.29
N GLN A 274 21.40 -23.76 -15.21
CA GLN A 274 21.50 -25.22 -15.18
C GLN A 274 20.11 -25.81 -14.92
N ARG A 275 19.45 -26.26 -15.98
CA ARG A 275 18.04 -26.74 -16.02
C ARG A 275 17.69 -27.86 -15.04
N SER A 276 18.65 -28.46 -14.35
CA SER A 276 18.44 -29.63 -13.49
C SER A 276 17.49 -29.37 -12.32
N ASP A 277 17.40 -28.13 -11.82
CA ASP A 277 16.60 -27.79 -10.64
C ASP A 277 15.27 -27.10 -10.98
N VAL A 278 15.08 -26.65 -12.23
CA VAL A 278 13.86 -25.98 -12.68
C VAL A 278 12.90 -27.00 -13.29
N ILE A 279 11.80 -27.30 -12.58
CA ILE A 279 10.76 -28.22 -13.06
C ILE A 279 9.90 -27.56 -14.14
N PHE A 280 9.55 -26.29 -13.91
CA PHE A 280 8.54 -25.60 -14.71
C PHE A 280 8.79 -24.10 -14.69
N ARG A 281 8.62 -23.45 -15.85
CA ARG A 281 8.67 -21.99 -15.91
C ARG A 281 7.89 -21.41 -17.08
N GLU A 282 6.87 -20.62 -16.79
CA GLU A 282 5.92 -20.08 -17.78
C GLU A 282 5.59 -18.61 -17.54
N ASP A 283 5.28 -17.90 -18.62
CA ASP A 283 4.69 -16.56 -18.55
C ASP A 283 3.24 -16.67 -18.09
N VAL A 284 2.87 -15.90 -17.07
CA VAL A 284 1.53 -15.89 -16.48
C VAL A 284 0.70 -14.74 -17.04
N GLY A 285 1.35 -13.62 -17.41
CA GLY A 285 0.71 -12.44 -17.97
C GLY A 285 1.14 -11.15 -17.27
N GLU A 286 0.36 -10.09 -17.46
CA GLU A 286 0.70 -8.76 -16.96
C GLU A 286 -0.31 -8.20 -15.95
N HIS A 287 0.19 -7.40 -15.01
CA HIS A 287 -0.61 -6.62 -14.09
C HIS A 287 -0.10 -5.19 -14.00
N VAL A 288 -0.97 -4.22 -14.27
CA VAL A 288 -0.67 -2.81 -14.05
C VAL A 288 -1.07 -2.39 -12.65
N HIS A 289 -0.08 -2.03 -11.84
CA HIS A 289 -0.26 -1.46 -10.51
C HIS A 289 -0.07 0.06 -10.53
N ILE A 290 -1.01 0.80 -9.93
CA ILE A 290 -1.04 2.27 -10.01
C ILE A 290 -0.73 2.87 -8.63
N PHE A 291 0.40 3.57 -8.55
CA PHE A 291 0.74 4.50 -7.48
C PHE A 291 0.36 5.93 -7.89
N SER A 292 0.40 6.86 -6.94
CA SER A 292 0.10 8.28 -7.23
C SER A 292 1.07 8.94 -8.21
N HIS A 293 2.31 8.45 -8.28
CA HIS A 293 3.40 9.01 -9.10
C HIS A 293 3.98 8.01 -10.12
N ILE A 294 3.60 6.73 -10.04
CA ILE A 294 4.11 5.66 -10.90
C ILE A 294 2.95 4.80 -11.39
N ARG A 295 2.94 4.48 -12.68
CA ARG A 295 2.15 3.41 -13.29
C ARG A 295 3.12 2.27 -13.60
N LEU A 296 3.12 1.23 -12.77
CA LEU A 296 4.04 0.09 -12.86
C LEU A 296 3.37 -1.07 -13.59
N THR A 297 3.87 -1.43 -14.77
CA THR A 297 3.46 -2.66 -15.46
C THR A 297 4.35 -3.81 -15.00
N MET A 298 3.77 -4.79 -14.32
CA MET A 298 4.45 -5.98 -13.85
C MET A 298 4.15 -7.14 -14.78
N HIS A 299 5.19 -7.70 -15.38
CA HIS A 299 5.14 -8.90 -16.19
C HIS A 299 5.51 -10.10 -15.33
N VAL A 300 4.56 -11.02 -15.15
CA VAL A 300 4.62 -12.07 -14.14
C VAL A 300 4.95 -13.40 -14.80
N GLU A 301 5.98 -14.07 -14.32
CA GLU A 301 6.24 -15.48 -14.61
C GLU A 301 6.15 -16.33 -13.34
N LEU A 302 5.77 -17.61 -13.51
CA LEU A 302 5.84 -18.62 -12.47
C LEU A 302 7.05 -19.50 -12.75
N MET A 303 7.89 -19.73 -11.75
CA MET A 303 8.97 -20.69 -11.79
C MET A 303 8.82 -21.68 -10.64
N ILE A 304 8.79 -22.98 -10.94
CA ILE A 304 8.78 -24.06 -9.97
C ILE A 304 10.14 -24.74 -10.00
N ILE A 305 10.79 -24.79 -8.84
CA ILE A 305 12.07 -25.45 -8.66
C ILE A 305 11.96 -26.63 -7.69
N ASN A 306 12.82 -27.62 -7.84
CA ASN A 306 13.02 -28.70 -6.88
C ASN A 306 14.46 -28.63 -6.38
N LEU A 307 14.63 -28.57 -5.06
CA LEU A 307 15.95 -28.53 -4.43
C LEU A 307 16.25 -29.92 -3.86
N LYS A 308 17.08 -30.69 -4.58
CA LYS A 308 17.44 -32.07 -4.20
C LYS A 308 18.25 -32.17 -2.90
N ASP A 309 18.97 -31.13 -2.53
CA ASP A 309 19.82 -31.07 -1.32
C ASP A 309 19.14 -30.30 -0.17
N GLY A 310 17.82 -30.17 -0.21
CA GLY A 310 17.05 -29.41 0.78
C GLY A 310 17.13 -27.89 0.61
N VAL A 311 16.31 -27.20 1.40
CA VAL A 311 16.11 -25.75 1.37
C VAL A 311 17.36 -24.98 1.89
N ASP A 312 18.22 -25.66 2.65
CA ASP A 312 19.37 -25.08 3.35
C ASP A 312 20.42 -24.44 2.42
N ARG A 313 20.51 -24.89 1.14
CA ARG A 313 21.40 -24.26 0.14
C ARG A 313 21.01 -22.84 -0.25
N LEU A 314 19.75 -22.44 -0.06
CA LEU A 314 19.29 -21.09 -0.40
C LEU A 314 19.88 -20.03 0.55
N CYS A 315 20.24 -20.41 1.78
CA CYS A 315 20.76 -19.53 2.80
C CYS A 315 22.27 -19.77 3.00
N LYS A 316 23.13 -19.06 2.26
CA LYS A 316 24.55 -18.96 2.69
C LYS A 316 24.59 -18.28 4.07
N LYS A 317 25.41 -18.82 4.99
CA LYS A 317 25.74 -18.23 6.31
C LYS A 317 26.34 -16.81 6.25
N GLU A 318 26.58 -16.24 5.05
CA GLU A 318 27.22 -14.93 4.86
C GLU A 318 26.38 -13.91 4.07
N ALA A 319 25.24 -14.30 3.47
CA ALA A 319 24.37 -13.38 2.75
C ALA A 319 23.10 -13.11 3.56
N ASP A 320 23.22 -12.20 4.54
CA ASP A 320 22.13 -11.46 5.20
C ASP A 320 20.77 -12.18 5.16
N SER A 321 20.66 -13.30 5.90
CA SER A 321 19.47 -14.18 5.94
C SER A 321 18.17 -13.44 6.28
N THR A 322 18.29 -12.21 6.77
CA THR A 322 17.21 -11.26 7.05
C THR A 322 16.47 -10.76 5.80
N LYS A 323 17.03 -10.95 4.59
CA LYS A 323 16.45 -10.44 3.32
C LYS A 323 15.66 -11.47 2.53
N LEU A 324 15.74 -12.76 2.87
CA LEU A 324 15.03 -13.84 2.19
C LEU A 324 14.06 -14.49 3.15
N LYS A 325 12.85 -14.77 2.68
CA LYS A 325 11.83 -15.47 3.45
C LYS A 325 11.15 -16.51 2.60
N LEU A 326 11.05 -17.71 3.14
CA LEU A 326 10.29 -18.80 2.55
C LEU A 326 8.95 -18.90 3.28
N VAL A 327 7.88 -18.94 2.50
CA VAL A 327 6.53 -18.80 3.02
C VAL A 327 5.65 -19.87 2.40
N ASN A 328 4.96 -20.65 3.23
CA ASN A 328 3.97 -21.62 2.75
C ASN A 328 2.70 -20.91 2.26
N GLU A 329 1.81 -21.68 1.63
CA GLU A 329 0.56 -21.17 1.05
C GLU A 329 -0.37 -20.55 2.10
N SER A 330 -0.51 -21.14 3.28
CA SER A 330 -1.36 -20.60 4.37
C SER A 330 -0.83 -19.26 4.90
N SER A 331 0.49 -19.11 5.04
CA SER A 331 1.11 -17.86 5.46
C SER A 331 1.05 -16.79 4.37
N MET A 332 1.07 -17.16 3.08
CA MET A 332 0.86 -16.22 1.98
C MET A 332 -0.52 -15.54 2.04
N GLU A 333 -1.54 -16.24 2.53
CA GLU A 333 -2.90 -15.71 2.67
C GLU A 333 -3.04 -14.74 3.86
N SER A 334 -2.38 -15.05 4.98
CA SER A 334 -2.47 -14.27 6.22
C SER A 334 -1.47 -13.11 6.30
N MET A 335 -0.35 -13.19 5.56
CA MET A 335 0.70 -12.17 5.59
C MET A 335 0.23 -10.81 5.04
N GLY A 336 0.74 -9.75 5.66
CA GLY A 336 0.53 -8.36 5.26
C GLY A 336 1.26 -7.95 3.98
N LEU A 337 0.94 -8.61 2.87
CA LEU A 337 1.48 -8.29 1.54
C LEU A 337 0.84 -7.02 0.97
N THR A 338 1.60 -6.30 0.15
CA THR A 338 1.06 -5.16 -0.59
C THR A 338 0.00 -5.62 -1.59
N SER A 339 -0.95 -4.73 -1.95
CA SER A 339 -2.02 -5.06 -2.89
C SER A 339 -1.48 -5.49 -4.27
N GLY A 340 -0.35 -4.93 -4.72
CA GLY A 340 0.32 -5.36 -5.95
C GLY A 340 0.83 -6.79 -5.88
N ILE A 341 1.54 -7.14 -4.80
CA ILE A 341 2.09 -8.49 -4.60
C ILE A 341 0.98 -9.52 -4.39
N ARG A 342 -0.05 -9.19 -3.62
CA ARG A 342 -1.23 -10.04 -3.44
C ARG A 342 -1.94 -10.30 -4.78
N LYS A 343 -2.02 -9.31 -5.66
CA LYS A 343 -2.60 -9.50 -7.00
C LYS A 343 -1.75 -10.44 -7.87
N VAL A 344 -0.43 -10.28 -7.85
CA VAL A 344 0.52 -11.18 -8.55
C VAL A 344 0.35 -12.62 -8.06
N TYR A 345 0.30 -12.83 -6.75
CA TYR A 345 0.08 -14.15 -6.17
C TYR A 345 -1.24 -14.79 -6.63
N ASN A 346 -2.33 -14.02 -6.59
CA ASN A 346 -3.64 -14.50 -7.06
C ASN A 346 -3.65 -14.82 -8.57
N MET A 347 -2.89 -14.11 -9.39
CA MET A 347 -2.74 -14.45 -10.81
C MET A 347 -2.07 -15.81 -10.99
N VAL A 348 -1.02 -16.09 -10.22
CA VAL A 348 -0.34 -17.39 -10.24
C VAL A 348 -1.25 -18.51 -9.77
N ARG A 349 -2.04 -18.31 -8.71
CA ARG A 349 -3.04 -19.30 -8.26
C ARG A 349 -4.05 -19.62 -9.35
N ALA A 350 -4.67 -18.60 -9.93
CA ALA A 350 -5.65 -18.76 -11.02
C ALA A 350 -5.03 -19.44 -12.26
N PHE A 351 -3.76 -19.15 -12.56
CA PHE A 351 -3.03 -19.81 -13.65
C PHE A 351 -2.82 -21.31 -13.38
N LYS A 352 -2.41 -21.68 -12.16
CA LYS A 352 -2.25 -23.09 -11.75
C LYS A 352 -3.57 -23.85 -11.82
N GLU A 353 -4.66 -23.29 -11.29
CA GLU A 353 -6.00 -23.88 -11.32
C GLU A 353 -6.47 -24.16 -12.76
N LYS A 354 -6.29 -23.19 -13.68
CA LYS A 354 -6.64 -23.38 -15.09
C LYS A 354 -5.85 -24.52 -15.74
N ARG A 355 -4.56 -24.66 -15.42
CA ARG A 355 -3.75 -25.76 -15.99
C ARG A 355 -4.15 -27.13 -15.44
N LEU A 356 -4.50 -27.22 -14.15
CA LEU A 356 -5.02 -28.47 -13.56
C LEU A 356 -6.30 -28.93 -14.27
N LEU A 357 -7.25 -28.00 -14.49
CA LEU A 357 -8.50 -28.29 -15.20
C LEU A 357 -8.30 -28.73 -16.66
N VAL A 358 -7.27 -28.21 -17.33
CA VAL A 358 -6.90 -28.64 -18.70
C VAL A 358 -6.26 -30.03 -18.68
N SER A 359 -5.43 -30.35 -17.67
CA SER A 359 -4.82 -31.66 -17.49
C SER A 359 -5.86 -32.75 -17.22
N GLU A 360 -6.88 -32.46 -16.40
CA GLU A 360 -7.98 -33.40 -16.10
C GLU A 360 -8.89 -33.67 -17.32
N LYS A 361 -9.14 -32.65 -18.15
CA LYS A 361 -9.93 -32.80 -19.39
C LYS A 361 -9.18 -33.51 -20.52
N GLY A 362 -7.86 -33.65 -20.44
CA GLY A 362 -7.02 -34.36 -21.41
C GLY A 362 -7.01 -35.88 -21.26
N HIS A 363 -7.55 -36.44 -20.17
CA HIS A 363 -7.66 -37.88 -19.94
C HIS A 363 -8.97 -38.44 -20.53
N VAL A 364 -9.03 -38.54 -21.86
CA VAL A 364 -10.05 -39.37 -22.54
C VAL A 364 -9.63 -40.83 -22.37
N PRO A 365 -10.48 -41.74 -21.81
CA PRO A 365 -10.12 -43.15 -21.70
C PRO A 365 -9.99 -43.73 -23.10
N THR A 366 -8.79 -44.23 -23.43
CA THR A 366 -8.55 -45.03 -24.64
C THR A 366 -9.46 -46.26 -24.61
N ARG A 367 -10.48 -46.27 -25.47
CA ARG A 367 -11.33 -47.44 -25.72
C ARG A 367 -10.42 -48.63 -26.06
N LYS A 368 -10.37 -49.63 -25.17
CA LYS A 368 -9.77 -50.94 -25.43
C LYS A 368 -10.40 -51.51 -26.70
N ARG A 369 -9.57 -51.69 -27.73
CA ARG A 369 -9.91 -52.37 -28.98
C ARG A 369 -10.02 -53.86 -28.67
N THR A 370 -11.24 -54.37 -28.49
CA THR A 370 -11.50 -55.81 -28.33
C THR A 370 -11.19 -56.51 -29.66
N ARG A 371 -10.11 -57.28 -29.69
CA ARG A 371 -9.82 -58.26 -30.75
C ARG A 371 -10.93 -59.32 -30.73
N ARG A 372 -11.80 -59.34 -31.74
CA ARG A 372 -12.63 -60.50 -32.06
C ARG A 372 -11.73 -61.58 -32.65
N PHE A 373 -11.54 -62.67 -31.92
CA PHE A 373 -11.06 -63.93 -32.48
C PHE A 373 -12.15 -64.54 -33.35
N LYS A 374 -11.75 -65.03 -34.53
CA LYS A 374 -12.55 -65.90 -35.39
C LYS A 374 -12.70 -67.26 -34.72
N GLN A 375 -13.93 -67.78 -34.69
CA GLN A 375 -14.24 -69.17 -35.06
C GLN A 375 -15.65 -69.19 -35.66
#